data_AF-A0A936T4W7-F1
#
_entry.id   AF-A0A936T4W7-F1
#
_cell.length_a   1.000
_cell.length_b   1.000
_cell.length_c   1.000
_cell.angle_alpha   90.00
_cell.angle_beta   90.00
_cell.angle_gamma   90.00
#
_symmetry.space_group_name_H-M   'P 1'
#
loop_
_entity.id
_entity.type
_entity.pdbx_description
1 polymer ?
#
loop_
_entity_poly.entity_id
_entity_poly.type
_entity_poly.pdbx_seq_one_letter_code
_entity_poly.pdbx_strand_id
1 'polypeptide(L)'
;MKFDVPTREELALLEAKYSQIEALRLSRDRGEPIPERAVFKALSERFPGALRELDTLPMDVVAKRRRMLGEAIAGGAIAPWMAWMIAYHALLRAALWIKLRTANTLDVPTERIESLVRGVSGEFELNVDAQFVMDVVRPHAGRLNAVVLQRLEVVFGVPAVDIRAALFPRRKSS
;
A
#
# COMPACT_ATOMS: atom_id res chain seq x y z
N MET A 1 -12.02 4.50 9.33
CA MET A 1 -11.60 3.14 8.98
C MET A 1 -10.79 2.55 10.12
N LYS A 2 -11.38 1.58 10.82
CA LYS A 2 -10.60 0.56 11.52
C LYS A 2 -10.20 -0.46 10.45
N PHE A 3 -8.97 -0.94 10.49
CA PHE A 3 -8.52 -2.00 9.57
C PHE A 3 -9.09 -3.33 10.06
N ASP A 4 -10.41 -3.48 9.89
CA ASP A 4 -11.16 -4.69 10.21
C ASP A 4 -11.05 -5.69 9.05
N VAL A 5 -11.99 -6.65 8.98
CA VAL A 5 -12.06 -7.59 7.87
C VAL A 5 -12.28 -6.83 6.55
N PRO A 6 -11.42 -7.02 5.54
CA PRO A 6 -11.57 -6.40 4.23
C PRO A 6 -12.95 -6.61 3.64
N THR A 7 -13.54 -5.55 3.10
CA THR A 7 -14.77 -5.62 2.33
C THR A 7 -14.53 -6.32 0.98
N ARG A 8 -15.60 -6.82 0.38
CA ARG A 8 -15.55 -7.40 -0.98
C ARG A 8 -15.02 -6.39 -2.01
N GLU A 9 -15.36 -5.12 -1.84
CA GLU A 9 -14.91 -4.04 -2.71
C GLU A 9 -13.40 -3.80 -2.58
N GLU A 10 -12.86 -3.75 -1.37
CA GLU A 10 -11.42 -3.59 -1.15
C GLU A 10 -10.62 -4.78 -1.69
N LEU A 11 -11.14 -6.00 -1.56
CA LEU A 11 -10.56 -7.19 -2.16
C LEU A 11 -10.58 -7.12 -3.69
N ALA A 12 -11.67 -6.67 -4.29
CA ALA A 12 -11.79 -6.49 -5.74
C ALA A 12 -10.83 -5.41 -6.26
N LEU A 13 -10.65 -4.32 -5.52
CA LEU A 13 -9.65 -3.29 -5.84
C LEU A 13 -8.23 -3.87 -5.82
N LEU A 14 -7.91 -4.67 -4.81
CA LEU A 14 -6.59 -5.32 -4.71
C LEU A 14 -6.39 -6.40 -5.78
N GLU A 15 -7.45 -7.12 -6.18
CA GLU A 15 -7.41 -8.07 -7.30
C GLU A 15 -7.11 -7.33 -8.61
N ALA A 16 -7.82 -6.22 -8.87
CA ALA A 16 -7.63 -5.40 -10.05
C ALA A 16 -6.19 -4.89 -10.19
N LYS A 17 -5.52 -4.55 -9.07
CA LYS A 17 -4.09 -4.22 -9.05
C LYS A 17 -3.25 -5.38 -9.59
N TYR A 18 -3.44 -6.60 -9.06
CA TYR A 18 -2.64 -7.76 -9.46
C TYR A 18 -2.95 -8.21 -10.89
N SER A 19 -4.22 -8.12 -11.31
CA SER A 19 -4.64 -8.32 -12.70
C SER A 19 -3.93 -7.34 -13.65
N GLN A 20 -3.89 -6.05 -13.30
CA GLN A 20 -3.19 -5.04 -14.10
C GLN A 20 -1.66 -5.29 -14.14
N ILE A 21 -1.04 -5.68 -13.03
CA ILE A 21 0.39 -6.05 -13.01
C ILE A 21 0.68 -7.24 -13.90
N GLU A 22 -0.14 -8.29 -13.84
CA GLU A 22 -0.02 -9.48 -14.68
C GLU A 22 -0.15 -9.12 -16.16
N ALA A 23 -1.20 -8.38 -16.53
CA ALA A 23 -1.45 -7.94 -17.90
C ALA A 23 -0.26 -7.16 -18.48
N LEU A 24 0.23 -6.15 -17.75
CA LEU A 24 1.36 -5.31 -18.19
C LEU A 24 2.62 -6.13 -18.46
N ARG A 25 2.90 -7.14 -17.63
CA ARG A 25 4.08 -7.99 -17.80
C ARG A 25 3.92 -8.98 -18.94
N LEU A 26 2.75 -9.60 -19.07
CA LEU A 26 2.47 -10.51 -20.19
C LEU A 26 2.54 -9.77 -21.53
N SER A 27 2.03 -8.53 -21.62
CA SER A 27 2.18 -7.67 -22.79
C SER A 27 3.64 -7.41 -23.13
N ARG A 28 4.46 -7.04 -22.14
CA ARG A 28 5.91 -6.86 -22.32
C ARG A 28 6.59 -8.13 -22.79
N ASP A 29 6.27 -9.27 -22.20
CA ASP A 29 6.88 -10.57 -22.53
C ASP A 29 6.47 -11.03 -23.95
N ARG A 30 5.31 -10.59 -24.46
CA ARG A 30 4.88 -10.75 -25.87
C ARG A 30 5.52 -9.74 -26.83
N GLY A 31 6.31 -8.78 -26.34
CA GLY A 31 6.91 -7.72 -27.16
C GLY A 31 5.92 -6.65 -27.63
N GLU A 32 4.78 -6.50 -26.93
CA GLU A 32 3.82 -5.44 -27.24
C GLU A 32 4.41 -4.04 -26.94
N PRO A 33 3.92 -2.99 -27.61
CA PRO A 33 4.32 -1.62 -27.31
C PRO A 33 4.15 -1.27 -25.83
N ILE A 34 5.12 -0.53 -25.29
CA ILE A 34 5.05 -0.05 -23.90
C ILE A 34 3.84 0.87 -23.76
N PRO A 35 2.95 0.65 -22.78
CA PRO A 35 1.81 1.52 -22.53
C PRO A 35 2.21 2.97 -22.25
N GLU A 36 1.25 3.88 -22.43
CA GLU A 36 1.47 5.29 -22.13
C GLU A 36 1.82 5.53 -20.66
N ARG A 37 2.60 6.59 -20.40
CA ARG A 37 2.99 7.00 -19.04
C ARG A 37 1.80 7.19 -18.09
N ALA A 38 0.65 7.60 -18.62
CA ALA A 38 -0.58 7.77 -17.86
C ALA A 38 -1.05 6.46 -17.19
N VAL A 39 -0.83 5.31 -17.81
CA VAL A 39 -1.20 3.99 -17.26
C VAL A 39 -0.39 3.68 -15.99
N PHE A 40 0.93 3.87 -16.06
CA PHE A 40 1.81 3.65 -14.91
C PHE A 40 1.56 4.66 -13.78
N LYS A 41 1.30 5.92 -14.14
CA LYS A 41 0.93 6.97 -13.18
C LYS A 41 -0.34 6.60 -12.42
N ALA A 42 -1.42 6.26 -13.13
CA ALA A 42 -2.69 5.85 -12.53
C ALA A 42 -2.54 4.63 -11.60
N LEU A 43 -1.76 3.63 -12.02
CA LEU A 43 -1.47 2.46 -11.18
C LEU A 43 -0.73 2.87 -9.89
N SER A 44 0.27 3.74 -9.98
CA SER A 44 1.05 4.19 -8.82
C SER A 44 0.27 5.09 -7.86
N GLU A 45 -0.63 5.93 -8.37
CA GLU A 45 -1.47 6.81 -7.56
C GLU A 45 -2.49 6.01 -6.74
N ARG A 46 -3.11 5.01 -7.38
CA ARG A 46 -4.08 4.13 -6.73
C ARG A 46 -3.40 3.16 -5.75
N PHE A 47 -2.24 2.62 -6.11
CA PHE A 47 -1.51 1.63 -5.33
C PHE A 47 -0.04 2.03 -5.18
N PRO A 48 0.31 2.87 -4.19
CA PRO A 48 1.68 3.29 -3.97
C PRO A 48 2.64 2.09 -3.83
N GLY A 49 3.70 2.09 -4.63
CA GLY A 49 4.68 1.00 -4.70
C GLY A 49 4.35 -0.11 -5.71
N ALA A 50 3.20 -0.06 -6.41
CA ALA A 50 2.84 -1.06 -7.41
C ALA A 50 3.85 -1.17 -8.57
N LEU A 51 4.51 -0.08 -8.97
CA LEU A 51 5.55 -0.13 -10.00
C LEU A 51 6.76 -0.97 -9.55
N ARG A 52 7.13 -0.91 -8.27
CA ARG A 52 8.18 -1.78 -7.73
C ARG A 52 7.73 -3.25 -7.78
N GLU A 53 6.48 -3.55 -7.45
CA GLU A 53 5.94 -4.92 -7.56
C GLU A 53 5.92 -5.39 -9.03
N LEU A 54 5.55 -4.51 -9.96
CA LEU A 54 5.59 -4.79 -11.41
C LEU A 54 6.99 -5.24 -11.86
N ASP A 55 8.03 -4.58 -11.36
CA ASP A 55 9.42 -4.88 -11.74
C ASP A 55 10.01 -6.09 -11.00
N THR A 56 9.62 -6.33 -9.75
CA THR A 56 10.38 -7.21 -8.84
C THR A 56 9.65 -8.45 -8.34
N LEU A 57 8.31 -8.46 -8.36
CA LEU A 57 7.54 -9.58 -7.82
C LEU A 57 7.59 -10.77 -8.79
N PRO A 58 7.85 -12.02 -8.36
CA PRO A 58 7.77 -13.18 -9.26
C PRO A 58 6.37 -13.38 -9.86
N MET A 59 6.30 -13.86 -11.12
CA MET A 59 5.02 -13.97 -11.84
C MET A 59 4.07 -14.99 -11.19
N ASP A 60 4.62 -16.10 -10.71
CA ASP A 60 3.89 -17.12 -9.95
C ASP A 60 3.28 -16.56 -8.66
N VAL A 61 3.96 -15.62 -8.00
CA VAL A 61 3.43 -14.93 -6.81
C VAL A 61 2.28 -13.99 -7.19
N VAL A 62 2.39 -13.26 -8.31
CA VAL A 62 1.30 -12.41 -8.82
C VAL A 62 0.06 -13.27 -9.12
N ALA A 63 0.22 -14.33 -9.90
CA ALA A 63 -0.87 -15.24 -10.26
C ALA A 63 -1.51 -15.91 -9.03
N LYS A 64 -0.69 -16.34 -8.06
CA LYS A 64 -1.17 -16.90 -6.79
C LYS A 64 -1.99 -15.89 -6.00
N ARG A 65 -1.50 -14.66 -5.84
CA ARG A 65 -2.23 -13.59 -5.12
C ARG A 65 -3.56 -13.28 -5.79
N ARG A 66 -3.58 -13.17 -7.12
CA ARG A 66 -4.80 -12.93 -7.89
C ARG A 66 -5.84 -14.04 -7.67
N ARG A 67 -5.43 -15.30 -7.76
CA ARG A 67 -6.33 -16.44 -7.50
C ARG A 67 -6.92 -16.40 -6.09
N MET A 68 -6.07 -16.21 -5.07
CA MET A 68 -6.52 -16.15 -3.68
C MET A 68 -7.49 -14.99 -3.45
N LEU A 69 -7.29 -13.84 -4.10
CA LEU A 69 -8.22 -12.71 -4.02
C LEU A 69 -9.55 -13.05 -4.69
N GLY A 70 -9.54 -13.71 -5.86
CA GLY A 70 -10.75 -14.20 -6.50
C GLY A 70 -11.56 -15.16 -5.62
N GLU A 71 -10.88 -16.09 -4.95
CA GLU A 71 -11.49 -17.00 -3.95
C GLU A 71 -12.12 -16.21 -2.79
N ALA A 72 -11.39 -15.24 -2.22
CA ALA A 72 -11.91 -14.39 -1.14
C ALA A 72 -13.11 -13.53 -1.56
N ILE A 73 -13.09 -12.97 -2.78
CA ILE A 73 -14.21 -12.19 -3.36
C ILE A 73 -15.45 -13.06 -3.56
N ALA A 74 -15.27 -14.36 -3.81
CA ALA A 74 -16.35 -15.35 -3.93
C ALA A 74 -16.88 -15.86 -2.58
N GLY A 75 -16.41 -15.31 -1.45
CA GLY A 75 -16.80 -15.71 -0.10
C GLY A 75 -15.87 -16.75 0.56
N GLY A 76 -14.72 -17.03 -0.06
CA GLY A 76 -13.67 -17.85 0.51
C GLY A 76 -12.91 -17.16 1.66
N ALA A 77 -11.91 -17.85 2.19
CA ALA A 77 -11.12 -17.36 3.31
C ALA A 77 -10.28 -16.12 2.94
N ILE A 78 -10.35 -15.09 3.76
CA ILE A 78 -9.50 -13.89 3.64
C ILE A 78 -8.17 -14.17 4.34
N ALA A 79 -7.09 -14.17 3.58
CA ALA A 79 -5.75 -14.35 4.14
C ALA A 79 -5.25 -13.05 4.81
N PRO A 80 -4.47 -13.11 5.91
CA PRO A 80 -4.01 -11.92 6.64
C PRO A 80 -3.29 -10.89 5.77
N TRP A 81 -2.47 -11.34 4.82
CA TRP A 81 -1.72 -10.45 3.92
C TRP A 81 -2.64 -9.55 3.08
N MET A 82 -3.89 -9.94 2.80
CA MET A 82 -4.83 -9.14 2.04
C MET A 82 -5.21 -7.88 2.83
N ALA A 83 -5.59 -8.06 4.10
CA ALA A 83 -5.88 -6.96 5.01
C ALA A 83 -4.67 -6.06 5.22
N TRP A 84 -3.48 -6.67 5.42
CA TRP A 84 -2.24 -5.91 5.57
C TRP A 84 -1.89 -5.10 4.32
N MET A 85 -2.10 -5.65 3.12
CA MET A 85 -1.79 -4.96 1.86
C MET A 85 -2.77 -3.80 1.60
N ILE A 86 -4.05 -3.98 1.88
CA ILE A 86 -5.07 -2.92 1.78
C ILE A 86 -4.71 -1.77 2.73
N ALA A 87 -4.43 -2.11 4.00
CA ALA A 87 -4.03 -1.15 5.01
C ALA A 87 -2.73 -0.42 4.65
N TYR A 88 -1.75 -1.16 4.12
CA TYR A 88 -0.48 -0.60 3.64
C TYR A 88 -0.71 0.48 2.58
N HIS A 89 -1.52 0.20 1.55
CA HIS A 89 -1.80 1.18 0.49
C HIS A 89 -2.52 2.41 1.03
N ALA A 90 -3.51 2.21 1.91
CA ALA A 90 -4.25 3.32 2.51
C ALA A 90 -3.34 4.23 3.35
N LEU A 91 -2.55 3.65 4.26
CA LEU A 91 -1.60 4.39 5.09
C LEU A 91 -0.52 5.07 4.27
N LEU A 92 0.01 4.42 3.23
CA LEU A 92 1.04 5.01 2.39
C LEU A 92 0.51 6.19 1.56
N ARG A 93 -0.74 6.14 1.07
CA ARG A 93 -1.39 7.30 0.44
C ARG A 93 -1.54 8.48 1.41
N ALA A 94 -2.02 8.23 2.63
CA ALA A 94 -2.12 9.26 3.66
C ALA A 94 -0.74 9.84 4.00
N ALA A 95 0.28 9.00 4.13
CA ALA A 95 1.64 9.42 4.43
C ALA A 95 2.23 10.31 3.31
N LEU A 96 2.01 9.96 2.04
CA LEU A 96 2.41 10.78 0.89
C LEU A 96 1.65 12.11 0.86
N TRP A 97 0.35 12.10 1.16
CA TRP A 97 -0.48 13.31 1.24
C TRP A 97 0.02 14.28 2.30
N ILE A 98 0.41 13.77 3.47
CA ILE A 98 1.02 14.57 4.55
C ILE A 98 2.36 15.14 4.06
N LYS A 99 3.24 14.30 3.49
CA LYS A 99 4.55 14.72 3.00
C LYS A 99 4.47 15.87 1.99
N LEU A 100 3.54 15.79 1.05
CA LEU A 100 3.32 16.86 0.07
C LEU A 100 2.89 18.18 0.72
N ARG A 101 2.19 18.15 1.85
CA ARG A 101 1.65 19.32 2.57
C ARG A 101 2.54 19.87 3.67
N THR A 102 3.61 19.17 4.00
CA THR A 102 4.63 19.64 4.93
C THR A 102 5.91 20.08 4.24
N ALA A 103 6.06 19.82 2.93
CA ALA A 103 7.14 20.37 2.08
C ALA A 103 8.56 20.26 2.69
N ASN A 104 8.81 19.20 3.46
CA ASN A 104 10.03 18.97 4.25
C ASN A 104 10.29 19.91 5.43
N THR A 105 9.33 20.76 5.80
CA THR A 105 9.36 21.50 7.07
C THR A 105 9.35 20.50 8.21
N LEU A 106 10.46 20.43 8.94
CA LEU A 106 10.60 19.52 10.09
C LEU A 106 9.89 20.05 11.32
N ASP A 107 9.79 21.37 11.46
CA ASP A 107 9.11 22.01 12.57
C ASP A 107 7.68 22.36 12.20
N VAL A 108 6.75 21.48 12.58
CA VAL A 108 5.34 21.60 12.26
C VAL A 108 4.60 21.93 13.56
N PRO A 109 4.02 23.14 13.69
CA PRO A 109 3.28 23.54 14.88
C PRO A 109 2.14 22.56 15.22
N THR A 110 1.78 22.47 16.49
CA THR A 110 0.72 21.57 16.98
C THR A 110 -0.60 21.78 16.24
N GLU A 111 -1.00 23.03 15.99
CA GLU A 111 -2.23 23.36 15.27
C GLU A 111 -2.21 22.82 13.84
N ARG A 112 -1.02 22.82 13.22
CA ARG A 112 -0.82 22.25 11.88
C ARG A 112 -0.86 20.72 11.92
N ILE A 113 -0.30 20.08 12.94
CA ILE A 113 -0.41 18.63 13.14
C ILE A 113 -1.88 18.22 13.27
N GLU A 114 -2.66 18.90 14.11
CA GLU A 114 -4.08 18.62 14.28
C GLU A 114 -4.87 18.85 12.98
N SER A 115 -4.55 19.90 12.22
CA SER A 115 -5.14 20.14 10.92
C SER A 115 -4.83 19.00 9.93
N LEU A 116 -3.62 18.44 9.97
CA LEU A 116 -3.23 17.31 9.12
C LEU A 116 -3.95 16.03 9.54
N VAL A 117 -4.10 15.77 10.84
CA VAL A 117 -4.89 14.64 11.37
C VAL A 117 -6.33 14.72 10.86
N ARG A 118 -6.99 15.88 11.02
CA ARG A 118 -8.37 16.09 10.50
C ARG A 118 -8.44 15.93 8.98
N GLY A 119 -7.45 16.44 8.26
CA GLY A 119 -7.36 16.33 6.80
C GLY A 119 -7.24 14.88 6.32
N VAL A 120 -6.41 14.05 6.98
CA VAL A 120 -6.29 12.63 6.65
C VAL A 120 -7.59 11.88 6.93
N SER A 121 -8.25 12.16 8.06
CA SER A 121 -9.53 11.56 8.40
C SER A 121 -10.62 11.92 7.38
N GLY A 122 -10.65 13.16 6.90
CA GLY A 122 -11.63 13.61 5.91
C GLY A 122 -11.37 13.08 4.49
N GLU A 123 -10.10 13.02 4.07
CA GLU A 123 -9.73 12.64 2.70
C GLU A 123 -9.69 11.11 2.49
N PHE A 124 -9.22 10.36 3.48
CA PHE A 124 -8.95 8.92 3.34
C PHE A 124 -9.83 8.05 4.24
N GLU A 125 -10.71 8.66 5.03
CA GLU A 125 -11.49 7.99 6.07
C GLU A 125 -10.62 7.19 7.05
N LEU A 126 -9.35 7.56 7.23
CA LEU A 126 -8.41 6.84 8.12
C LEU A 126 -8.36 7.50 9.50
N ASN A 127 -8.40 6.68 10.55
CA ASN A 127 -8.15 7.20 11.91
C ASN A 127 -6.64 7.15 12.20
N VAL A 128 -5.98 8.30 12.03
CA VAL A 128 -4.56 8.49 12.38
C VAL A 128 -4.45 9.42 13.59
N ASP A 129 -3.42 9.23 14.40
CA ASP A 129 -3.12 10.09 15.53
C ASP A 129 -2.04 11.12 15.19
N ALA A 130 -1.81 12.07 16.10
CA ALA A 130 -0.75 13.05 15.97
C ALA A 130 0.64 12.41 15.84
N GLN A 131 0.86 11.26 16.49
CA GLN A 131 2.13 10.54 16.44
C GLN A 131 2.44 10.06 15.01
N PHE A 132 1.47 9.45 14.33
CA PHE A 132 1.63 9.05 12.93
C PHE A 132 2.00 10.24 12.03
N VAL A 133 1.36 11.40 12.22
CA VAL A 133 1.70 12.61 11.45
C VAL A 133 3.14 13.05 11.74
N MET A 134 3.55 13.09 13.00
CA MET A 134 4.92 13.45 13.39
C MET A 134 5.95 12.47 12.80
N ASP A 135 5.68 11.17 12.85
CA ASP A 135 6.56 10.14 12.29
C ASP A 135 6.66 10.27 10.76
N VAL A 136 5.57 10.62 10.08
CA VAL A 136 5.59 10.89 8.63
C VAL A 136 6.38 12.17 8.32
N VAL A 137 6.28 13.21 9.13
CA VAL A 137 7.08 14.44 8.96
C VAL A 137 8.56 14.14 9.14
N ARG A 138 8.91 13.39 10.20
CA ARG A 138 10.29 13.03 10.56
C ARG A 138 10.51 11.51 10.55
N PRO A 139 10.50 10.86 9.36
CA PRO A 139 10.58 9.41 9.29
C PRO A 139 11.98 8.96 9.72
N HIS A 140 12.05 7.97 10.62
CA HIS A 140 13.31 7.40 11.04
C HIS A 140 14.11 6.88 9.84
N ALA A 141 15.39 7.27 9.75
CA ALA A 141 16.27 7.00 8.60
C ALA A 141 15.74 7.48 7.23
N GLY A 142 14.81 8.44 7.21
CA GLY A 142 14.26 9.02 5.98
C GLY A 142 13.26 8.12 5.23
N ARG A 143 12.82 7.00 5.82
CA ARG A 143 12.07 5.95 5.10
C ARG A 143 10.59 5.93 5.49
N LEU A 144 9.74 6.48 4.62
CA LEU A 144 8.28 6.51 4.81
C LEU A 144 7.67 5.11 4.98
N ASN A 145 8.17 4.13 4.21
CA ASN A 145 7.70 2.74 4.32
C ASN A 145 7.93 2.14 5.72
N ALA A 146 8.96 2.58 6.45
CA ALA A 146 9.19 2.10 7.81
C ALA A 146 8.10 2.57 8.77
N VAL A 147 7.69 3.84 8.67
CA VAL A 147 6.59 4.42 9.45
C VAL A 147 5.28 3.69 9.18
N VAL A 148 4.97 3.42 7.91
CA VAL A 148 3.75 2.67 7.53
C VAL A 148 3.78 1.25 8.10
N LEU A 149 4.90 0.54 7.98
CA LEU A 149 5.03 -0.82 8.53
C LEU A 149 4.92 -0.86 10.05
N GLN A 150 5.50 0.11 10.76
CA GLN A 150 5.35 0.24 12.21
C GLN A 150 3.90 0.52 12.61
N ARG A 151 3.17 1.35 11.84
CA ARG A 151 1.75 1.56 12.09
C ARG A 151 0.94 0.29 11.88
N LEU A 152 1.26 -0.51 10.85
CA LEU A 152 0.63 -1.80 10.62
C LEU A 152 0.89 -2.78 11.76
N GLU A 153 2.09 -2.77 12.35
CA GLU A 153 2.40 -3.59 13.53
C GLU A 153 1.47 -3.28 14.69
N VAL A 154 1.27 -1.99 15.01
CA VAL A 154 0.34 -1.56 16.06
C VAL A 154 -1.10 -1.95 15.72
N VAL A 155 -1.52 -1.77 14.47
CA VAL A 155 -2.89 -2.06 14.01
C VAL A 155 -3.22 -3.55 14.09
N PHE A 156 -2.31 -4.40 13.64
CA PHE A 156 -2.58 -5.84 13.49
C PHE A 156 -1.99 -6.70 14.62
N GLY A 157 -1.18 -6.12 15.51
CA GLY A 157 -0.50 -6.86 16.58
C GLY A 157 0.52 -7.87 16.05
N VAL A 158 1.08 -7.65 14.87
CA VAL A 158 2.03 -8.55 14.19
C VAL A 158 3.32 -7.78 13.90
N PRO A 159 4.52 -8.34 14.18
CA PRO A 159 5.78 -7.64 13.93
C PRO A 159 5.89 -7.11 12.50
N ALA A 160 6.36 -5.86 12.35
CA ALA A 160 6.52 -5.19 11.07
C ALA A 160 7.41 -5.97 10.09
N VAL A 161 8.38 -6.73 10.62
CA VAL A 161 9.26 -7.61 9.84
C VAL A 161 8.49 -8.75 9.18
N ASP A 162 7.51 -9.34 9.87
CA ASP A 162 6.70 -10.45 9.36
C ASP A 162 5.68 -9.96 8.35
N ILE A 163 5.02 -8.82 8.63
CA ILE A 163 4.15 -8.14 7.68
C ILE A 163 4.95 -7.84 6.40
N ARG A 164 6.14 -7.25 6.54
CA ARG A 164 6.99 -6.93 5.39
C ARG A 164 7.39 -8.18 4.59
N ALA A 165 7.76 -9.26 5.26
CA ALA A 165 8.14 -10.51 4.59
C ALA A 165 6.97 -11.11 3.80
N ALA A 166 5.75 -11.04 4.34
CA ALA A 166 4.54 -11.49 3.66
C ALA A 166 4.15 -10.60 2.47
N LEU A 167 4.26 -9.28 2.62
CA LEU A 167 3.87 -8.31 1.58
C LEU A 167 4.90 -8.20 0.45
N PHE A 168 6.19 -8.28 0.75
CA PHE A 168 7.28 -8.07 -0.19
C PHE A 168 8.29 -9.23 -0.12
N PRO A 169 7.90 -10.44 -0.57
CA PRO A 169 8.79 -11.59 -0.54
C PRO A 169 10.03 -11.31 -1.40
N ARG A 170 11.21 -11.69 -0.90
CA ARG A 170 12.44 -11.60 -1.69
C ARG A 170 12.33 -12.54 -2.88
N ARG A 171 12.81 -12.10 -4.04
CA ARG A 171 13.02 -12.98 -5.19
C ARG A 171 13.97 -14.10 -4.74
N LYS A 172 13.50 -15.35 -4.76
CA LYS A 172 14.40 -16.49 -4.56
C LYS A 172 15.35 -16.48 -5.75
N SER A 173 16.65 -16.41 -5.49
CA SER A 173 17.67 -16.69 -6.50
C SER A 173 17.43 -18.13 -6.94
N SER A 174 16.95 -18.31 -8.17
CA SER A 174 16.98 -19.60 -8.86
C SER A 174 18.38 -19.84 -9.39
#